data_AF-A0A1G9LT16-F1
#
_entry.id   AF-A0A1G9LT16-F1
#
_cell.length_a   1.000
_cell.length_b   1.000
_cell.length_c   1.000
_cell.angle_alpha   90.00
_cell.angle_beta   90.00
_cell.angle_gamma   90.00
#
_symmetry.space_group_name_H-M   'P 1'
#
loop_
_entity.id
_entity.type
_entity.pdbx_description
1 polymer ?
#
loop_
_entity_poly.entity_id
_entity_poly.type
_entity_poly.pdbx_seq_one_letter_code
_entity_poly.pdbx_strand_id
1 'polypeptide(L)'
;MSTPKMNKAAVVERYDIANSSETLHLANDVQKFITENKLFMNIQGKAYVNVEGWQYAGARLGILPVVEELLNVGDEQEIKYQAKVKLLNLKPDADGTPGVPNGASVVGTGYAICSNKENGKRFYQEFAIASMAQTRAIGKAYRNILAWIIRAAGYEPTPAEEMDFMVNQNGHTQKDERRAETAPVPAAKRYATAEAGTGHAAESTANYQPNGTAKPADAQAEKEAAGQSTDESSAKLKPASARQKADILLLLNHKSITTEEKERTVRNLNRIDSIRAQKVIVNLKKVIHERSSNAQHAA
;
A
#
# COMPACT_ATOMS: atom_id res chain seq x y z
N MET A 1 -31.74 7.13 44.48
CA MET A 1 -31.90 6.91 43.04
C MET A 1 -30.98 7.86 42.31
N SER A 2 -29.82 7.39 41.86
CA SER A 2 -28.85 8.21 41.13
C SER A 2 -28.71 7.62 39.73
N THR A 3 -29.22 8.34 38.74
CA THR A 3 -29.15 7.96 37.32
C THR A 3 -27.69 8.01 36.86
N PRO A 4 -27.14 6.94 36.28
CA PRO A 4 -25.80 7.00 35.70
C PRO A 4 -25.84 7.82 34.41
N LYS A 5 -25.01 8.87 34.37
CA LYS A 5 -24.75 9.69 33.18
C LYS A 5 -24.22 8.79 32.06
N MET A 6 -24.87 8.81 30.89
CA MET A 6 -24.37 8.16 29.68
C MET A 6 -23.10 8.87 29.20
N ASN A 7 -22.02 8.10 29.08
CA ASN A 7 -20.74 8.57 28.59
C ASN A 7 -20.76 8.79 27.08
N LYS A 8 -19.97 9.78 26.65
CA LYS A 8 -19.75 10.26 25.26
C LYS A 8 -19.62 9.13 24.23
N ALA A 9 -20.24 9.39 23.07
CA ALA A 9 -20.24 8.62 21.82
C ALA A 9 -19.11 7.60 21.67
N ALA A 10 -19.49 6.33 21.59
CA ALA A 10 -18.61 5.28 21.11
C ALA A 10 -18.09 5.68 19.73
N VAL A 11 -16.76 5.70 19.59
CA VAL A 11 -16.09 5.78 18.29
C VAL A 11 -16.65 4.63 17.46
N VAL A 12 -17.37 4.95 16.38
CA VAL A 12 -17.93 3.94 15.47
C VAL A 12 -16.76 3.28 14.75
N GLU A 13 -16.20 2.24 15.35
CA GLU A 13 -15.08 1.48 14.77
C GLU A 13 -15.51 0.69 13.53
N ARG A 14 -16.82 0.42 13.40
CA ARG A 14 -17.41 -0.47 12.39
C ARG A 14 -18.70 0.13 11.82
N TYR A 15 -18.79 0.21 10.49
CA TYR A 15 -20.01 0.65 9.81
C TYR A 15 -20.85 -0.54 9.33
N ASP A 16 -22.17 -0.40 9.44
CA ASP A 16 -23.17 -1.21 8.79
C ASP A 16 -23.75 -0.48 7.56
N ILE A 17 -23.72 -1.16 6.42
CA ILE A 17 -24.20 -0.64 5.14
C ILE A 17 -25.73 -0.56 5.13
N ALA A 18 -26.41 -1.40 5.92
CA ALA A 18 -27.86 -1.36 6.03
C ALA A 18 -28.37 -0.10 6.74
N ASN A 19 -27.51 0.55 7.54
CA ASN A 19 -27.87 1.76 8.28
C ASN A 19 -27.53 3.02 7.46
N SER A 20 -28.56 3.80 7.13
CA SER A 20 -28.44 5.03 6.33
C SER A 20 -27.58 6.11 7.00
N SER A 21 -27.64 6.28 8.32
CA SER A 21 -26.85 7.32 9.02
C SER A 21 -25.36 7.01 9.03
N GLU A 22 -25.03 5.74 9.26
CA GLU A 22 -23.64 5.25 9.24
C GLU A 22 -23.03 5.33 7.85
N THR A 23 -23.86 5.05 6.85
CA THR A 23 -23.50 5.15 5.45
C THR A 23 -23.07 6.57 5.02
N LEU A 24 -23.81 7.61 5.41
CA LEU A 24 -23.42 9.00 5.11
C LEU A 24 -22.17 9.41 5.87
N HIS A 25 -21.99 8.93 7.10
CA HIS A 25 -20.77 9.15 7.86
C HIS A 25 -19.56 8.51 7.19
N LEU A 26 -19.71 7.28 6.68
CA LEU A 26 -18.67 6.60 5.90
C LEU A 26 -18.31 7.37 4.63
N ALA A 27 -19.28 7.92 3.90
CA ALA A 27 -18.99 8.75 2.71
C ALA A 27 -18.12 9.97 3.06
N ASN A 28 -18.41 10.65 4.18
CA ASN A 28 -17.60 11.78 4.65
C ASN A 28 -16.20 11.35 5.10
N ASP A 29 -16.08 10.23 5.80
CA ASP A 29 -14.81 9.63 6.23
C ASP A 29 -13.92 9.29 5.02
N VAL A 30 -14.51 8.62 4.03
CA VAL A 30 -13.87 8.29 2.75
C VAL A 30 -13.46 9.55 1.99
N GLN A 31 -14.32 10.57 1.90
CA GLN A 31 -13.99 11.83 1.25
C GLN A 31 -12.78 12.50 1.88
N LYS A 32 -12.77 12.61 3.21
CA LYS A 32 -11.67 13.21 3.97
C LYS A 32 -10.37 12.46 3.72
N PHE A 33 -10.38 11.13 3.85
CA PHE A 33 -9.20 10.30 3.66
C PHE A 33 -8.62 10.41 2.23
N ILE A 34 -9.48 10.31 1.20
CA ILE A 34 -9.04 10.41 -0.19
C ILE A 34 -8.44 11.80 -0.49
N THR A 35 -9.04 12.87 0.05
CA THR A 35 -8.57 14.24 -0.17
C THR A 35 -7.22 14.48 0.51
N GLU A 36 -7.10 14.11 1.79
CA GLU A 36 -5.89 14.32 2.58
C GLU A 36 -4.70 13.55 2.03
N ASN A 37 -4.94 12.36 1.48
CA ASN A 37 -3.89 11.48 0.95
C ASN A 37 -3.74 11.55 -0.58
N LYS A 38 -4.52 12.42 -1.26
CA LYS A 38 -4.48 12.61 -2.72
C LYS A 38 -4.67 11.29 -3.50
N LEU A 39 -5.61 10.45 -3.07
CA LEU A 39 -5.87 9.13 -3.67
C LEU A 39 -6.85 9.20 -4.84
N PHE A 40 -6.76 10.26 -5.65
CA PHE A 40 -7.62 10.47 -6.80
C PHE A 40 -6.85 11.18 -7.92
N MET A 41 -7.35 11.03 -9.14
CA MET A 41 -6.85 11.70 -10.34
C MET A 41 -7.95 12.55 -10.96
N ASN A 42 -7.58 13.75 -11.41
CA ASN A 42 -8.47 14.60 -12.18
C ASN A 42 -8.33 14.28 -13.67
N ILE A 43 -9.40 13.82 -14.30
CA ILE A 43 -9.46 13.50 -15.72
C ILE A 43 -10.63 14.28 -16.30
N GLN A 44 -10.36 15.16 -17.27
CA GLN A 44 -11.38 16.00 -17.91
C GLN A 44 -12.26 16.78 -16.90
N GLY A 45 -11.63 17.34 -15.86
CA GLY A 45 -12.33 18.13 -14.83
C GLY A 45 -13.11 17.33 -13.79
N LYS A 46 -13.03 15.99 -13.84
CA LYS A 46 -13.72 15.09 -12.91
C LYS A 46 -12.72 14.30 -12.07
N ALA A 47 -13.04 14.06 -10.80
CA ALA A 47 -12.18 13.36 -9.86
C ALA A 47 -12.51 11.86 -9.80
N TYR A 48 -11.55 11.02 -10.18
CA TYR A 48 -11.64 9.56 -10.20
C TYR A 48 -10.76 8.97 -9.09
N VAL A 49 -11.31 8.08 -8.27
CA VAL A 49 -10.61 7.52 -7.12
C VAL A 49 -9.67 6.39 -7.56
N ASN A 50 -8.43 6.40 -7.05
CA ASN A 50 -7.46 5.33 -7.25
C ASN A 50 -7.85 4.08 -6.46
N VAL A 51 -7.32 2.93 -6.84
CA VAL A 51 -7.60 1.65 -6.21
C VAL A 51 -7.42 1.66 -4.68
N GLU A 52 -6.43 2.40 -4.16
CA GLU A 52 -6.19 2.52 -2.72
C GLU A 52 -7.35 3.22 -1.98
N GLY A 53 -7.99 4.20 -2.62
CA GLY A 53 -9.17 4.86 -2.06
C GLY A 53 -10.38 3.91 -2.00
N TRP A 54 -10.54 3.06 -3.02
CA TRP A 54 -11.55 1.99 -3.00
C TRP A 54 -11.28 0.94 -1.94
N GLN A 55 -10.02 0.53 -1.78
CA GLN A 55 -9.59 -0.41 -0.74
C GLN A 55 -9.84 0.16 0.66
N TYR A 56 -9.58 1.45 0.88
CA TYR A 56 -9.87 2.12 2.15
C TYR A 56 -11.37 2.05 2.49
N ALA A 57 -12.24 2.41 1.54
CA ALA A 57 -13.69 2.33 1.72
C ALA A 57 -14.16 0.90 2.05
N GLY A 58 -13.62 -0.10 1.34
CA GLY A 58 -13.89 -1.51 1.61
C GLY A 58 -13.41 -1.96 2.99
N ALA A 59 -12.20 -1.56 3.39
CA ALA A 59 -11.61 -1.94 4.67
C ALA A 59 -12.43 -1.42 5.87
N ARG A 60 -13.02 -0.21 5.78
CA ARG A 60 -13.94 0.31 6.83
C ARG A 60 -15.20 -0.54 6.99
N LEU A 61 -15.53 -1.34 5.98
CA LEU A 61 -16.64 -2.29 5.97
C LEU A 61 -16.18 -3.74 6.24
N GLY A 62 -14.90 -3.98 6.51
CA GLY A 62 -14.34 -5.34 6.66
C GLY A 62 -14.33 -6.14 5.35
N ILE A 63 -14.34 -5.46 4.21
CA ILE A 63 -14.33 -6.07 2.87
C ILE A 63 -12.93 -5.93 2.26
N LEU A 64 -12.25 -7.04 2.03
CA LEU A 64 -10.90 -7.06 1.44
C LEU A 64 -10.88 -7.72 0.07
N PRO A 65 -10.00 -7.29 -0.84
CA PRO A 65 -9.86 -7.91 -2.14
C PRO A 65 -8.87 -9.08 -2.08
N VAL A 66 -9.16 -10.15 -2.82
CA VAL A 66 -8.25 -11.26 -3.06
C VAL A 66 -8.19 -11.50 -4.56
N VAL A 67 -6.98 -11.44 -5.11
CA VAL A 67 -6.74 -11.84 -6.50
C VAL A 67 -6.91 -13.36 -6.57
N GLU A 68 -7.95 -13.80 -7.27
CA GLU A 68 -8.27 -15.21 -7.41
C GLU A 68 -7.50 -15.83 -8.57
N GLU A 69 -7.47 -15.15 -9.72
CA GLU A 69 -6.83 -15.63 -10.93
C GLU A 69 -6.09 -14.49 -11.62
N LEU A 70 -4.92 -14.80 -12.17
CA LEU A 70 -4.15 -13.93 -13.06
C LEU A 70 -3.62 -14.78 -14.21
N LEU A 71 -4.23 -14.64 -15.37
CA LEU A 71 -3.95 -15.47 -16.55
C LEU A 71 -3.28 -14.63 -17.63
N ASN A 72 -2.17 -15.12 -18.17
CA ASN A 72 -1.66 -14.62 -19.44
C ASN A 72 -2.60 -15.11 -20.56
N VAL A 73 -3.23 -14.17 -21.24
CA VAL A 73 -4.17 -14.40 -22.36
C VAL A 73 -3.66 -13.73 -23.64
N GLY A 74 -2.36 -13.41 -23.67
CA GLY A 74 -1.66 -12.82 -24.79
C GLY A 74 -1.11 -13.86 -25.76
N ASP A 75 -0.35 -13.37 -26.73
CA ASP A 75 0.35 -14.16 -27.74
C ASP A 75 1.81 -13.69 -27.86
N GLU A 76 2.55 -14.18 -28.85
CA GLU A 76 3.96 -13.79 -29.06
C GLU A 76 4.15 -12.30 -29.38
N GLN A 77 3.09 -11.60 -29.79
CA GLN A 77 3.10 -10.20 -30.24
C GLN A 77 2.43 -9.24 -29.24
N GLU A 78 1.65 -9.77 -28.30
CA GLU A 78 0.86 -9.00 -27.35
C GLU A 78 1.01 -9.56 -25.93
N ILE A 79 1.48 -8.71 -25.03
CA ILE A 79 1.44 -9.00 -23.60
C ILE A 79 0.06 -8.62 -23.12
N LYS A 80 -0.72 -9.62 -22.68
CA LYS A 80 -2.09 -9.42 -22.22
C LYS A 80 -2.39 -10.29 -21.02
N TYR A 81 -2.94 -9.67 -19.98
CA TYR A 81 -3.29 -10.35 -18.74
C TYR A 81 -4.73 -10.12 -18.39
N GLN A 82 -5.41 -11.19 -17.97
CA GLN A 82 -6.72 -11.14 -17.36
C GLN A 82 -6.58 -11.42 -15.86
N ALA A 83 -7.10 -10.52 -15.03
CA ALA A 83 -7.20 -10.72 -13.60
C ALA A 83 -8.66 -10.88 -13.18
N LYS A 84 -8.88 -11.76 -12.21
CA LYS A 84 -10.15 -11.94 -11.50
C LYS A 84 -9.92 -11.73 -10.02
N VAL A 85 -10.73 -10.87 -9.42
CA VAL A 85 -10.64 -10.50 -8.01
C VAL A 85 -11.96 -10.78 -7.34
N LYS A 86 -11.91 -11.44 -6.17
CA LYS A 86 -13.04 -11.61 -5.26
C LYS A 86 -12.91 -10.62 -4.11
N LEU A 87 -14.04 -10.10 -3.65
CA LEU A 87 -14.12 -9.34 -2.41
C LEU A 87 -14.65 -10.25 -1.31
N LEU A 88 -13.89 -10.36 -0.23
CA LEU A 88 -14.20 -11.18 0.91
C LEU A 88 -14.70 -10.31 2.06
N ASN A 89 -15.85 -10.68 2.62
CA ASN A 89 -16.35 -10.10 3.84
C ASN A 89 -15.76 -10.85 5.04
N LEU A 90 -14.98 -10.15 5.84
CA LEU A 90 -14.35 -10.68 7.05
C LEU A 90 -15.26 -10.55 8.28
N LYS A 91 -16.44 -9.94 8.16
CA LYS A 91 -17.41 -9.88 9.26
C LYS A 91 -17.82 -11.32 9.63
N PRO A 92 -17.84 -11.68 10.92
CA PRO A 92 -18.57 -12.86 11.36
C PRO A 92 -20.04 -12.72 10.97
N ASP A 93 -20.65 -13.84 10.61
CA ASP A 93 -22.09 -13.87 10.29
C ASP A 93 -22.92 -13.48 11.52
N ALA A 94 -24.18 -13.11 11.30
CA ALA A 94 -25.08 -12.59 12.35
C ALA A 94 -25.22 -13.52 13.57
N ASP A 95 -24.96 -14.81 13.39
CA ASP A 95 -25.04 -15.85 14.44
C ASP A 95 -23.78 -15.93 15.31
N GLY A 96 -22.81 -15.00 15.15
CA GLY A 96 -21.59 -14.97 15.96
C GLY A 96 -20.60 -16.08 15.61
N THR A 97 -20.89 -16.90 14.60
CA THR A 97 -19.92 -17.78 13.97
C THR A 97 -18.79 -16.92 13.40
N PRO A 98 -17.52 -17.18 13.78
CA PRO A 98 -16.38 -16.54 13.14
C PRO A 98 -16.55 -16.65 11.62
N GLY A 99 -16.43 -15.53 10.90
CA GLY A 99 -16.38 -15.54 9.45
C GLY A 99 -15.38 -16.62 9.04
N VAL A 100 -15.87 -17.62 8.32
CA VAL A 100 -15.52 -19.04 8.44
C VAL A 100 -14.01 -19.34 8.52
N PRO A 101 -13.56 -20.34 9.31
CA PRO A 101 -12.20 -20.90 9.27
C PRO A 101 -11.76 -21.50 7.91
N ASN A 102 -12.60 -21.46 6.86
CA ASN A 102 -12.37 -21.97 5.50
C ASN A 102 -13.15 -21.21 4.39
N GLY A 103 -13.62 -19.98 4.61
CA GLY A 103 -14.34 -19.26 3.55
C GLY A 103 -15.03 -17.99 4.00
N ALA A 104 -14.31 -16.87 3.95
CA ALA A 104 -14.95 -15.57 4.02
C ALA A 104 -15.99 -15.43 2.90
N SER A 105 -17.17 -14.89 3.22
CA SER A 105 -18.26 -14.74 2.25
C SER A 105 -17.83 -13.83 1.10
N VAL A 106 -17.99 -14.30 -0.14
CA VAL A 106 -17.68 -13.50 -1.33
C VAL A 106 -18.82 -12.52 -1.58
N VAL A 107 -18.55 -11.22 -1.41
CA VAL A 107 -19.54 -10.14 -1.55
C VAL A 107 -19.46 -9.40 -2.88
N GLY A 108 -18.40 -9.66 -3.66
CA GLY A 108 -18.21 -9.02 -4.95
C GLY A 108 -17.16 -9.72 -5.78
N THR A 109 -17.21 -9.50 -7.09
CA THR A 109 -16.19 -10.00 -8.02
C THR A 109 -15.96 -8.95 -9.11
N GLY A 110 -14.70 -8.83 -9.54
CA GLY A 110 -14.28 -7.94 -10.61
C GLY A 110 -13.35 -8.68 -11.58
N TYR A 111 -13.52 -8.39 -12.86
CA TYR A 111 -12.69 -8.92 -13.93
C TYR A 111 -12.12 -7.75 -14.71
N ALA A 112 -10.83 -7.80 -14.99
CA ALA A 112 -10.20 -6.82 -15.85
C ALA A 112 -9.13 -7.47 -16.73
N ILE A 113 -8.96 -6.87 -17.91
CA ILE A 113 -7.89 -7.22 -18.83
C ILE A 113 -7.00 -5.99 -18.94
N CYS A 114 -5.69 -6.20 -18.99
CA CYS A 114 -4.72 -5.18 -19.37
C CYS A 114 -3.83 -5.70 -20.50
N SER A 115 -3.51 -4.84 -21.48
CA SER A 115 -2.63 -5.16 -22.61
C SER A 115 -1.55 -4.09 -22.83
N ASN A 116 -0.36 -4.50 -23.29
CA ASN A 116 0.65 -3.56 -23.75
C ASN A 116 0.25 -2.80 -25.03
N LYS A 117 -0.80 -3.25 -25.75
CA LYS A 117 -1.37 -2.51 -26.89
C LYS A 117 -2.32 -1.39 -26.48
N GLU A 118 -2.67 -1.27 -25.20
CA GLU A 118 -3.41 -0.10 -24.71
C GLU A 118 -2.58 1.18 -24.87
N ASN A 119 -3.27 2.31 -24.99
CA ASN A 119 -2.61 3.59 -25.25
C ASN A 119 -1.57 3.90 -24.16
N GLY A 120 -0.35 4.27 -24.58
CA GLY A 120 0.75 4.58 -23.66
C GLY A 120 1.44 3.37 -23.01
N LYS A 121 1.01 2.13 -23.27
CA LYS A 121 1.54 0.92 -22.59
C LYS A 121 2.48 0.05 -23.44
N ARG A 122 2.81 0.48 -24.66
CA ARG A 122 3.61 -0.29 -25.63
C ARG A 122 4.95 -0.80 -25.09
N PHE A 123 5.61 0.00 -24.25
CA PHE A 123 6.94 -0.30 -23.71
C PHE A 123 6.91 -0.85 -22.28
N TYR A 124 5.73 -1.16 -21.75
CA TYR A 124 5.59 -1.66 -20.39
C TYR A 124 6.02 -3.12 -20.34
N GLN A 125 6.71 -3.47 -19.26
CA GLN A 125 7.19 -4.83 -19.03
C GLN A 125 6.02 -5.73 -18.62
N GLU A 126 6.17 -7.04 -18.82
CA GLU A 126 5.10 -8.02 -18.59
C GLU A 126 4.50 -7.96 -17.18
N PHE A 127 5.35 -7.90 -16.15
CA PHE A 127 4.88 -7.79 -14.76
C PHE A 127 4.07 -6.51 -14.51
N ALA A 128 4.35 -5.42 -15.24
CA ALA A 128 3.62 -4.17 -15.08
C ALA A 128 2.22 -4.29 -15.69
N ILE A 129 2.09 -4.93 -16.85
CA ILE A 129 0.78 -5.24 -17.46
C ILE A 129 -0.04 -6.16 -16.56
N ALA A 130 0.58 -7.22 -16.02
CA ALA A 130 -0.06 -8.11 -15.07
C ALA A 130 -0.54 -7.39 -13.79
N SER A 131 0.30 -6.52 -13.22
CA SER A 131 -0.05 -5.72 -12.04
C SER A 131 -1.18 -4.73 -12.32
N MET A 132 -1.19 -4.07 -13.48
CA MET A 132 -2.28 -3.19 -13.89
C MET A 132 -3.61 -3.94 -14.07
N ALA A 133 -3.58 -5.16 -14.62
CA ALA A 133 -4.79 -5.98 -14.71
C ALA A 133 -5.37 -6.25 -13.31
N GLN A 134 -4.52 -6.55 -12.33
CA GLN A 134 -4.95 -6.76 -10.95
C GLN A 134 -5.57 -5.51 -10.33
N THR A 135 -4.90 -4.36 -10.38
CA THR A 135 -5.43 -3.13 -9.76
C THR A 135 -6.73 -2.68 -10.41
N ARG A 136 -6.84 -2.81 -11.74
CA ARG A 136 -8.08 -2.57 -12.49
C ARG A 136 -9.21 -3.52 -12.04
N ALA A 137 -8.92 -4.81 -11.89
CA ALA A 137 -9.90 -5.78 -11.39
C ALA A 137 -10.34 -5.50 -9.95
N ILE A 138 -9.41 -5.07 -9.07
CA ILE A 138 -9.72 -4.67 -7.68
C ILE A 138 -10.68 -3.48 -7.67
N GLY A 139 -10.35 -2.41 -8.39
CA GLY A 139 -11.21 -1.22 -8.48
C GLY A 139 -12.61 -1.59 -8.99
N LYS A 140 -12.69 -2.45 -10.01
CA LYS A 140 -13.96 -2.93 -10.57
C LYS A 140 -14.78 -3.77 -9.61
N ALA A 141 -14.13 -4.65 -8.85
CA ALA A 141 -14.78 -5.46 -7.84
C ALA A 141 -15.43 -4.57 -6.77
N TYR A 142 -14.72 -3.54 -6.28
CA TYR A 142 -15.25 -2.58 -5.30
C TYR A 142 -16.32 -1.68 -5.88
N ARG A 143 -16.16 -1.21 -7.12
CA ARG A 143 -17.18 -0.41 -7.82
C ARG A 143 -18.54 -1.08 -7.78
N ASN A 144 -18.61 -2.39 -8.01
CA ASN A 144 -19.87 -3.12 -8.07
C ASN A 144 -20.71 -3.02 -6.79
N ILE A 145 -20.08 -2.81 -5.63
CA ILE A 145 -20.76 -2.76 -4.33
C ILE A 145 -20.69 -1.40 -3.61
N LEU A 146 -19.66 -0.58 -3.88
CA LEU A 146 -19.38 0.67 -3.16
C LEU A 146 -19.49 1.93 -4.03
N ALA A 147 -19.84 1.82 -5.33
CA ALA A 147 -19.89 2.97 -6.24
C ALA A 147 -20.73 4.14 -5.73
N TRP A 148 -21.84 3.84 -5.06
CA TRP A 148 -22.75 4.84 -4.52
C TRP A 148 -22.15 5.59 -3.31
N ILE A 149 -21.26 4.95 -2.52
CA ILE A 149 -20.50 5.61 -1.43
C ILE A 149 -19.49 6.58 -2.02
N ILE A 150 -18.75 6.15 -3.06
CA ILE A 150 -17.77 7.01 -3.74
C ILE A 150 -18.45 8.22 -4.38
N ARG A 151 -19.63 8.03 -4.98
CA ARG A 151 -20.45 9.13 -5.49
C ARG A 151 -20.93 10.06 -4.37
N ALA A 152 -21.39 9.52 -3.25
CA ALA A 152 -21.78 10.32 -2.07
C ALA A 152 -20.59 11.10 -1.49
N ALA A 153 -19.37 10.57 -1.59
CA ALA A 153 -18.12 11.23 -1.23
C ALA A 153 -17.67 12.31 -2.25
N GLY A 154 -18.42 12.54 -3.33
CA GLY A 154 -18.16 13.60 -4.30
C GLY A 154 -17.21 13.22 -5.44
N TYR A 155 -16.96 11.93 -5.65
CA TYR A 155 -16.09 11.44 -6.73
C TYR A 155 -16.87 10.68 -7.80
N GLU A 156 -16.26 10.49 -8.96
CA GLU A 156 -16.81 9.63 -10.00
C GLU A 156 -16.76 8.15 -9.56
N PRO A 157 -17.83 7.36 -9.80
CA PRO A 157 -17.92 5.97 -9.36
C PRO A 157 -17.10 5.01 -10.24
N THR A 158 -16.40 5.51 -11.24
CA THR A 158 -15.49 4.72 -12.07
C THR A 158 -14.09 4.81 -11.44
N PRO A 159 -13.41 3.69 -11.16
CA PRO A 159 -12.03 3.71 -10.71
C PRO A 159 -11.10 4.40 -11.71
N ALA A 160 -10.07 5.09 -11.22
CA ALA A 160 -9.08 5.74 -12.08
C ALA A 160 -8.39 4.74 -13.02
N GLU A 161 -8.20 3.49 -12.60
CA GLU A 161 -7.53 2.43 -13.37
C GLU A 161 -8.35 1.93 -14.58
N GLU A 162 -9.66 2.18 -14.62
CA GLU A 162 -10.53 1.92 -15.78
C GLU A 162 -10.57 3.11 -16.75
N MET A 163 -10.02 4.27 -16.36
CA MET A 163 -9.93 5.44 -17.21
C MET A 163 -8.65 5.34 -18.03
N ASP A 164 -8.76 4.77 -19.24
CA ASP A 164 -7.62 4.70 -20.14
C ASP A 164 -7.18 6.12 -20.52
N PHE A 165 -5.90 6.39 -20.36
CA PHE A 165 -5.33 7.73 -20.50
C PHE A 165 -5.48 8.23 -21.95
N MET A 166 -6.63 8.84 -22.25
CA MET A 166 -6.74 9.82 -23.33
C MET A 166 -6.14 11.12 -22.82
N VAL A 167 -4.82 11.11 -22.56
CA VAL A 167 -4.05 12.35 -22.60
C VAL A 167 -4.08 12.78 -24.05
N ASN A 168 -5.03 13.65 -24.37
CA ASN A 168 -5.00 14.41 -25.62
C ASN A 168 -3.58 14.94 -25.79
N GLN A 169 -2.93 14.59 -26.91
CA GLN A 169 -1.59 15.06 -27.29
C GLN A 169 -1.54 16.57 -27.59
N ASN A 170 -2.32 17.39 -26.91
CA ASN A 170 -2.28 18.83 -27.06
C ASN A 170 -1.93 19.42 -25.70
N GLY A 171 -0.62 19.59 -25.48
CA GLY A 171 -0.08 20.36 -24.38
C GLY A 171 -0.56 21.80 -24.47
N HIS A 172 -1.69 22.10 -23.83
CA HIS A 172 -2.00 23.43 -23.34
C HIS A 172 -2.61 23.29 -21.96
N THR A 173 -1.86 23.76 -20.97
CA THR A 173 -2.39 24.18 -19.68
C THR A 173 -3.43 25.27 -19.94
N GLN A 174 -4.71 24.89 -20.04
CA GLN A 174 -5.77 25.87 -19.83
C GLN A 174 -5.79 26.19 -18.35
N LYS A 175 -5.29 27.40 -18.02
CA LYS A 175 -5.73 28.11 -16.83
C LYS A 175 -7.25 28.29 -16.97
N ASP A 176 -8.01 27.49 -16.24
CA ASP A 176 -9.45 27.68 -16.15
C ASP A 176 -9.74 28.87 -15.21
N GLU A 177 -9.70 30.07 -15.80
CA GLU A 177 -10.51 31.18 -15.34
C GLU A 177 -11.95 30.90 -15.73
N ARG A 178 -12.75 30.34 -14.79
CA ARG A 178 -14.19 30.60 -14.68
C ARG A 178 -14.71 30.08 -13.34
N ARG A 179 -14.98 31.01 -12.43
CA ARG A 179 -15.73 30.79 -11.19
C ARG A 179 -17.22 31.06 -11.47
N ALA A 180 -18.05 30.21 -10.84
CA ALA A 180 -19.47 30.34 -10.49
C ALA A 180 -20.50 29.94 -11.56
N GLU A 181 -21.19 28.80 -11.33
CA GLU A 181 -22.61 28.78 -10.91
C GLU A 181 -22.99 27.43 -10.25
N THR A 182 -23.23 27.49 -8.92
CA THR A 182 -24.06 26.64 -8.00
C THR A 182 -24.12 25.11 -8.16
N ALA A 183 -23.87 24.27 -7.14
CA ALA A 183 -24.62 24.15 -5.87
C ALA A 183 -23.74 23.56 -4.71
N PRO A 184 -24.17 23.64 -3.44
CA PRO A 184 -23.27 23.86 -2.30
C PRO A 184 -22.75 22.59 -1.63
N VAL A 185 -21.47 22.62 -1.24
CA VAL A 185 -20.93 21.75 -0.19
C VAL A 185 -21.37 22.33 1.16
N PRO A 186 -22.07 21.59 2.05
CA PRO A 186 -22.42 22.13 3.36
C PRO A 186 -21.16 22.30 4.20
N ALA A 187 -20.86 23.55 4.55
CA ALA A 187 -19.76 23.92 5.43
C ALA A 187 -19.97 23.34 6.84
N ALA A 188 -19.05 22.51 7.29
CA ALA A 188 -18.93 22.13 8.69
C ALA A 188 -18.67 23.39 9.54
N LYS A 189 -19.60 23.70 10.45
CA LYS A 189 -19.45 24.75 11.47
C LYS A 189 -18.22 24.42 12.34
N ARG A 190 -17.14 25.19 12.18
CA ARG A 190 -16.04 25.25 13.15
C ARG A 190 -16.40 26.29 14.21
N TYR A 191 -16.42 25.86 15.46
CA TYR A 191 -16.51 26.73 16.63
C TYR A 191 -15.27 27.62 16.69
N ALA A 192 -15.51 28.92 16.88
CA ALA A 192 -14.50 29.93 17.09
C ALA A 192 -14.04 29.93 18.56
N THR A 193 -12.74 29.98 18.76
CA THR A 193 -12.13 30.75 19.86
C THR A 193 -10.91 31.47 19.26
N ALA A 194 -10.97 32.80 19.31
CA ALA A 194 -9.89 33.72 18.98
C ALA A 194 -8.71 33.57 19.95
N GLU A 195 -7.50 33.91 19.50
CA GLU A 195 -6.67 34.98 20.06
C GLU A 195 -5.58 35.37 19.04
N ALA A 196 -5.08 36.60 19.20
CA ALA A 196 -4.44 37.46 18.21
C ALA A 196 -2.94 37.20 18.00
N GLY A 197 -2.40 37.68 16.88
CA GLY A 197 -0.95 37.70 16.64
C GLY A 197 -0.59 38.13 15.22
N THR A 198 -0.20 39.38 15.08
CA THR A 198 0.17 40.15 13.88
C THR A 198 1.48 39.76 13.20
N GLY A 199 1.53 39.90 11.87
CA GLY A 199 2.65 40.57 11.18
C GLY A 199 3.54 39.76 10.21
N HIS A 200 3.42 40.08 8.90
CA HIS A 200 4.50 40.19 7.88
C HIS A 200 5.29 38.91 7.50
N ALA A 201 5.81 38.67 6.30
CA ALA A 201 5.78 39.28 4.97
C ALA A 201 6.24 38.17 3.96
N ALA A 202 6.14 38.47 2.67
CA ALA A 202 6.46 37.60 1.53
C ALA A 202 7.89 37.03 1.52
N GLU A 203 8.08 35.85 0.93
CA GLU A 203 9.01 35.70 -0.21
C GLU A 203 8.83 34.39 -0.99
N SER A 204 8.94 34.57 -2.30
CA SER A 204 8.99 33.61 -3.38
C SER A 204 10.43 33.15 -3.58
N THR A 205 10.67 31.88 -3.95
CA THR A 205 11.41 31.50 -5.18
C THR A 205 11.78 30.01 -5.26
N ALA A 206 11.79 29.54 -6.51
CA ALA A 206 12.62 28.49 -7.13
C ALA A 206 12.33 27.01 -6.78
N ASN A 207 11.64 26.27 -7.66
CA ASN A 207 12.14 25.54 -8.85
C ASN A 207 13.34 24.62 -8.59
N TYR A 208 13.09 23.30 -8.67
CA TYR A 208 14.10 22.31 -9.04
C TYR A 208 13.43 21.17 -9.84
N GLN A 209 13.90 20.99 -11.07
CA GLN A 209 13.79 19.76 -11.85
C GLN A 209 15.19 19.36 -12.33
N PRO A 210 15.38 18.09 -12.71
CA PRO A 210 16.55 17.29 -12.35
C PRO A 210 17.45 16.98 -13.54
N ASN A 211 18.67 16.49 -13.28
CA ASN A 211 19.23 15.29 -13.91
C ASN A 211 20.71 15.07 -13.56
N GLY A 212 21.13 13.80 -13.64
CA GLY A 212 22.40 13.49 -14.31
C GLY A 212 23.53 12.95 -13.44
N THR A 213 23.61 11.61 -13.39
CA THR A 213 24.79 10.79 -13.72
C THR A 213 26.21 11.39 -13.54
N ALA A 214 27.04 10.74 -12.70
CA ALA A 214 28.36 10.20 -13.10
C ALA A 214 29.09 9.52 -11.90
N LYS A 215 29.53 8.28 -12.12
CA LYS A 215 30.76 7.67 -11.56
C LYS A 215 31.84 7.78 -12.69
N PRO A 216 33.14 7.40 -12.54
CA PRO A 216 33.81 6.56 -11.51
C PRO A 216 35.23 7.04 -11.08
N ALA A 217 35.90 6.30 -10.17
CA ALA A 217 37.29 5.81 -10.31
C ALA A 217 37.94 5.39 -8.96
N ASP A 218 38.73 4.32 -9.03
CA ASP A 218 39.40 3.53 -7.98
C ASP A 218 40.74 4.11 -7.46
N ALA A 219 41.22 3.64 -6.29
CA ALA A 219 42.58 3.09 -6.06
C ALA A 219 42.91 2.92 -4.54
N GLN A 220 43.88 2.04 -4.25
CA GLN A 220 44.11 1.22 -3.05
C GLN A 220 45.32 1.65 -2.15
N ALA A 221 45.52 0.86 -1.06
CA ALA A 221 46.73 0.56 -0.23
C ALA A 221 46.80 1.23 1.17
N GLU A 222 46.67 0.52 2.31
CA GLU A 222 47.67 -0.29 3.09
C GLU A 222 48.86 0.56 3.62
N LYS A 223 49.31 0.62 4.90
CA LYS A 223 49.40 -0.34 6.03
C LYS A 223 49.75 0.36 7.38
N GLU A 224 49.35 -0.29 8.49
CA GLU A 224 50.01 -0.51 9.82
C GLU A 224 50.61 0.64 10.69
N ALA A 225 50.13 0.81 11.95
CA ALA A 225 50.73 0.25 13.18
C ALA A 225 50.31 0.97 14.50
N ALA A 226 49.87 0.17 15.48
CA ALA A 226 50.00 0.25 16.96
C ALA A 226 49.59 1.50 17.78
N GLY A 227 48.67 1.28 18.74
CA GLY A 227 48.47 2.13 19.92
C GLY A 227 47.17 1.81 20.68
N GLN A 228 47.26 1.16 21.85
CA GLN A 228 46.14 0.84 22.74
C GLN A 228 45.70 2.06 23.59
N SER A 229 44.38 2.27 23.69
CA SER A 229 43.57 2.39 24.93
C SER A 229 42.45 3.44 24.83
N THR A 230 41.26 3.00 25.27
CA THR A 230 40.11 3.76 25.80
C THR A 230 39.61 4.97 25.03
N ASP A 231 38.45 4.87 24.36
CA ASP A 231 37.20 5.51 24.82
C ASP A 231 36.00 5.13 23.92
N GLU A 232 34.81 5.15 24.50
CA GLU A 232 33.53 4.97 23.83
C GLU A 232 33.26 6.09 22.82
N SER A 233 33.10 5.78 21.52
CA SER A 233 32.30 6.63 20.60
C SER A 233 31.95 5.95 19.27
N SER A 234 30.64 5.69 19.11
CA SER A 234 29.84 5.85 17.88
C SER A 234 30.42 5.52 16.49
N ALA A 235 30.71 4.26 16.19
CA ALA A 235 30.69 3.81 14.80
C ALA A 235 29.24 3.50 14.37
N LYS A 236 28.61 4.39 13.57
CA LYS A 236 27.31 4.12 12.93
C LYS A 236 27.39 2.88 12.05
N LEU A 237 27.10 1.71 12.62
CA LEU A 237 27.03 0.43 11.91
C LEU A 237 25.87 0.49 10.91
N LYS A 238 26.17 0.26 9.63
CA LYS A 238 25.15 0.24 8.57
C LYS A 238 24.18 -0.92 8.83
N PRO A 239 22.86 -0.69 8.72
CA PRO A 239 21.86 -1.74 8.88
C PRO A 239 22.05 -2.85 7.84
N ALA A 240 21.65 -4.08 8.17
CA ALA A 240 21.73 -5.20 7.25
C ALA A 240 20.97 -4.91 5.94
N SER A 241 21.61 -5.23 4.81
CA SER A 241 21.02 -5.05 3.48
C SER A 241 19.79 -5.94 3.28
N ALA A 242 18.89 -5.55 2.37
CA ALA A 242 17.72 -6.35 2.01
C ALA A 242 18.10 -7.78 1.56
N ARG A 243 19.23 -7.91 0.84
CA ARG A 243 19.78 -9.20 0.41
C ARG A 243 20.18 -10.09 1.59
N GLN A 244 20.89 -9.54 2.58
CA GLN A 244 21.27 -10.29 3.78
C GLN A 244 20.06 -10.73 4.60
N LYS A 245 19.02 -9.88 4.70
CA LYS A 245 17.77 -10.26 5.38
C LYS A 245 17.04 -11.38 4.66
N ALA A 246 17.00 -11.36 3.33
CA ALA A 246 16.42 -12.42 2.51
C ALA A 246 17.18 -13.75 2.66
N ASP A 247 18.53 -13.70 2.63
CA ASP A 247 19.37 -14.89 2.81
C ASP A 247 19.16 -15.55 4.19
N ILE A 248 19.04 -14.74 5.25
CA ILE A 248 18.73 -15.23 6.60
C ILE A 248 17.36 -15.92 6.62
N LEU A 249 16.31 -15.29 6.07
CA LEU A 249 14.97 -15.86 6.04
C LEU A 249 14.91 -17.18 5.25
N LEU A 250 15.64 -17.28 4.14
CA LEU A 250 15.73 -18.49 3.33
C LEU A 250 16.40 -19.63 4.12
N LEU A 251 17.51 -19.35 4.81
CA LEU A 251 18.20 -20.34 5.64
C LEU A 251 17.38 -20.79 6.85
N LEU A 252 16.60 -19.88 7.46
CA LEU A 252 15.69 -20.21 8.56
C LEU A 252 14.50 -21.07 8.14
N ASN A 253 14.22 -21.20 6.84
CA ASN A 253 13.16 -22.07 6.33
C ASN A 253 13.62 -23.52 6.14
N HIS A 254 14.89 -23.83 6.39
CA HIS A 254 15.42 -25.19 6.24
C HIS A 254 14.93 -26.11 7.37
N LYS A 255 14.62 -27.38 7.05
CA LYS A 255 14.04 -28.38 8.00
C LYS A 255 14.91 -28.66 9.24
N SER A 256 16.21 -28.40 9.17
CA SER A 256 17.16 -28.64 10.27
C SER A 256 17.28 -27.50 11.27
N ILE A 257 16.58 -26.37 11.05
CA ILE A 257 16.52 -25.24 11.97
C ILE A 257 15.30 -25.39 12.88
N THR A 258 15.50 -25.18 14.18
CA THR A 258 14.40 -25.31 15.16
C THR A 258 13.48 -24.08 15.14
N THR A 259 12.24 -24.25 15.61
CA THR A 259 11.25 -23.17 15.74
C THR A 259 11.77 -22.05 16.65
N GLU A 260 12.46 -22.40 17.73
CA GLU A 260 13.05 -21.43 18.67
C GLU A 260 14.17 -20.59 18.04
N GLU A 261 15.05 -21.22 17.24
CA GLU A 261 16.11 -20.54 16.50
C GLU A 261 15.53 -19.56 15.46
N LYS A 262 14.45 -19.98 14.79
CA LYS A 262 13.70 -19.16 13.83
C LYS A 262 13.07 -17.94 14.49
N GLU A 263 12.33 -18.12 15.58
CA GLU A 263 11.67 -17.01 16.28
C GLU A 263 12.67 -16.01 16.88
N ARG A 264 13.79 -16.48 17.42
CA ARG A 264 14.85 -15.62 17.99
C ARG A 264 15.50 -14.75 16.92
N THR A 265 15.73 -15.31 15.73
CA THR A 265 16.42 -14.63 14.63
C THR A 265 15.49 -13.65 13.92
N VAL A 266 14.21 -14.02 13.72
CA VAL A 266 13.20 -13.14 13.11
C VAL A 266 12.91 -11.91 13.97
N ARG A 267 12.80 -12.06 15.30
CA ARG A 267 12.56 -10.95 16.23
C ARG A 267 13.63 -9.85 16.14
N ASN A 268 14.87 -10.23 15.89
CA ASN A 268 16.00 -9.29 15.83
C ASN A 268 16.39 -8.88 14.41
N LEU A 269 15.77 -9.44 13.37
CA LEU A 269 16.17 -9.25 11.96
C LEU A 269 16.22 -7.79 11.53
N ASN A 270 15.33 -6.95 12.06
CA ASN A 270 15.27 -5.53 11.73
C ASN A 270 16.30 -4.67 12.48
N ARG A 271 16.94 -5.20 13.52
CA ARG A 271 17.93 -4.50 14.36
C ARG A 271 19.37 -4.96 14.11
N ILE A 272 19.57 -5.92 13.21
CA ILE A 272 20.89 -6.49 12.90
C ILE A 272 21.65 -5.60 11.90
N ASP A 273 22.92 -5.36 12.18
CA ASP A 273 23.86 -4.69 11.29
C ASP A 273 24.42 -5.64 10.20
N SER A 274 25.02 -5.09 9.15
CA SER A 274 25.55 -5.88 8.03
C SER A 274 26.61 -6.92 8.45
N ILE A 275 27.43 -6.63 9.47
CA ILE A 275 28.53 -7.51 9.89
C ILE A 275 27.98 -8.71 10.67
N ARG A 276 27.06 -8.46 11.59
CA ARG A 276 26.35 -9.49 12.37
C ARG A 276 25.47 -10.32 11.45
N ALA A 277 24.80 -9.73 10.46
CA ALA A 277 24.02 -10.48 9.48
C ALA A 277 24.87 -11.52 8.75
N GLN A 278 26.08 -11.13 8.32
CA GLN A 278 27.01 -12.04 7.65
C GLN A 278 27.43 -13.20 8.57
N LYS A 279 27.72 -12.92 9.85
CA LYS A 279 28.04 -13.96 10.84
C LYS A 279 26.89 -14.92 11.06
N VAL A 280 25.65 -14.41 11.13
CA VAL A 280 24.44 -15.23 11.26
C VAL A 280 24.27 -16.15 10.05
N ILE A 281 24.47 -15.64 8.83
CA ILE A 281 24.39 -16.44 7.60
C ILE A 281 25.41 -17.59 7.62
N VAL A 282 26.67 -17.31 7.98
CA VAL A 282 27.72 -18.34 8.06
C VAL A 282 27.38 -19.40 9.11
N ASN A 283 26.91 -18.98 10.28
CA ASN A 283 26.52 -19.90 11.35
C ASN A 283 25.33 -20.78 10.95
N LEU A 284 24.29 -20.19 10.34
CA LEU A 284 23.13 -20.95 9.86
C LEU A 284 23.52 -21.98 8.80
N LYS A 285 24.41 -21.63 7.86
CA LYS A 285 24.94 -22.59 6.88
C LYS A 285 25.69 -23.74 7.54
N LYS A 286 26.52 -23.45 8.56
CA LYS A 286 27.26 -24.46 9.31
C LYS A 286 26.32 -25.42 10.06
N VAL A 287 25.35 -24.87 10.80
CA VAL A 287 24.36 -25.66 11.54
C VAL A 287 23.52 -26.53 10.61
N ILE A 288 23.11 -25.99 9.46
CA ILE A 288 22.38 -26.76 8.45
C ILE A 288 23.23 -27.92 7.94
N HIS A 289 24.50 -27.68 7.63
CA HIS A 289 25.39 -28.72 7.13
C HIS A 289 25.66 -29.82 8.17
N GLU A 290 25.97 -29.45 9.41
CA GLU A 290 26.22 -30.41 10.51
C GLU A 290 24.99 -31.27 10.81
N ARG A 291 23.79 -30.66 10.89
CA ARG A 291 22.55 -31.39 11.19
C ARG A 291 22.04 -32.22 10.01
N SER A 292 22.23 -31.75 8.78
CA SER A 292 21.90 -32.53 7.58
C SER A 292 22.85 -33.71 7.38
N SER A 293 24.14 -33.57 7.72
CA SER A 293 25.11 -34.66 7.70
C SER A 293 24.80 -35.72 8.77
N ASN A 294 24.51 -35.30 10.00
CA ASN A 294 24.11 -36.22 11.07
C ASN A 294 22.80 -36.96 10.78
N ALA A 295 21.86 -36.33 10.07
CA ALA A 295 20.62 -36.97 9.64
C ALA A 295 20.82 -38.03 8.53
N GLN A 296 21.90 -37.92 7.74
CA GLN A 296 22.27 -38.92 6.72
C GLN A 296 23.02 -40.12 7.29
N HIS A 297 23.68 -39.98 8.44
CA HIS A 297 24.37 -41.09 9.13
C HIS A 297 23.46 -41.88 10.10
N ALA A 298 22.26 -41.39 10.39
CA ALA A 298 21.30 -42.02 11.29
C ALA A 298 20.13 -42.75 10.59
N ALA A 299 20.15 -42.80 9.25
CA ALA A 299 19.21 -43.52 8.40
C ALA A 299 19.93 -44.70 7.72
#